data_AF-A0A5N6RBG8-F1
#
_entry.id   AF-A0A5N6RBG8-F1
#
_cell.length_a   1.000
_cell.length_b   1.000
_cell.length_c   1.000
_cell.angle_alpha   90.00
_cell.angle_beta   90.00
_cell.angle_gamma   90.00
#
_symmetry.space_group_name_H-M   'P 1'
#
loop_
_entity.id
_entity.type
_entity.pdbx_description
1 polymer ?
#
loop_
_entity_poly.entity_id
_entity_poly.type
_entity_poly.pdbx_seq_one_letter_code
_entity_poly.pdbx_strand_id
1 'polypeptide(L)'
;MKKKKQNPVTDSKPDTDLKSIIHQHSLFFDKLVELIPAKFYLPSDDTDRPWFQGLSKAKKASAKKESRENIKKARRDRLDPEKSTKTTLDLLKQSLEKEKLNESDDEEIEIQPMLSGLEDNVRQVTFEELRQKLHKKIEESRAIRNPEVSNRAKKRSGQDNNKGIQQKKRKRESASEEMKPQTSSSIDKVEKDIVEASKGLAFSHVKLGNEEEHGKKKKMKLSKFQELERAKMLEEAKKDPGKGEIISKKHSWKAATSRAAGMKVHDDPSLLKKSIKKEKKRHQKNAEKWKDRLQTTVKIKAEKQQKRSENIAQRIQDKKMRRIAKREKKLMRPGFEGRKEGFINEGASS
;
A
#
# COMPACT_ATOMS: atom_id res chain seq x y z
N MET A 1 53.02 39.28 -47.91
CA MET A 1 52.74 40.51 -47.13
C MET A 1 51.28 40.89 -47.44
N LYS A 2 50.31 41.11 -46.57
CA LYS A 2 50.20 41.38 -45.12
C LYS A 2 48.88 40.71 -44.65
N LYS A 3 48.87 40.00 -43.51
CA LYS A 3 47.63 39.52 -42.89
C LYS A 3 46.95 40.70 -42.19
N LYS A 4 45.75 41.09 -42.63
CA LYS A 4 44.93 42.13 -42.00
C LYS A 4 44.21 41.51 -40.81
N LYS A 5 44.62 41.84 -39.59
CA LYS A 5 43.90 41.47 -38.36
C LYS A 5 42.57 42.23 -38.34
N GLN A 6 41.46 41.49 -38.29
CA GLN A 6 40.18 42.03 -37.83
C GLN A 6 40.11 41.76 -36.33
N ASN A 7 40.04 42.83 -35.54
CA ASN A 7 39.71 42.73 -34.12
C ASN A 7 38.20 42.47 -34.01
N PRO A 8 37.75 41.54 -33.14
CA PRO A 8 36.33 41.44 -32.85
C PRO A 8 35.94 42.63 -31.97
N VAL A 9 35.01 43.43 -32.49
CA VAL A 9 34.30 44.46 -31.74
C VAL A 9 33.45 43.75 -30.69
N THR A 10 33.94 43.69 -29.45
CA THR A 10 33.10 43.42 -28.29
C THR A 10 32.42 44.73 -27.90
N ASP A 11 31.33 45.06 -28.57
CA ASP A 11 30.40 46.08 -28.07
C ASP A 11 29.68 45.50 -26.85
N SER A 12 30.32 45.62 -25.69
CA SER A 12 29.66 45.54 -24.39
C SER A 12 28.70 46.72 -24.29
N LYS A 13 27.42 46.48 -24.56
CA LYS A 13 26.38 47.43 -24.17
C LYS A 13 26.33 47.48 -22.63
N PRO A 14 26.56 48.65 -22.01
CA PRO A 14 26.39 48.84 -20.59
C PRO A 14 24.88 48.93 -20.26
N ASP A 15 24.54 48.63 -19.01
CA ASP A 15 23.23 48.87 -18.38
C ASP A 15 22.12 47.84 -18.63
N THR A 16 22.46 46.56 -18.70
CA THR A 16 21.49 45.59 -18.19
C THR A 16 21.49 45.72 -16.67
N ASP A 17 20.36 46.15 -16.08
CA ASP A 17 20.22 46.32 -14.64
C ASP A 17 20.59 45.00 -13.94
N LEU A 18 21.80 44.91 -13.39
CA LEU A 18 22.34 43.69 -12.80
C LEU A 18 21.41 43.18 -11.70
N LYS A 19 20.71 44.08 -11.01
CA LYS A 19 19.69 43.73 -10.01
C LYS A 19 18.53 42.97 -10.65
N SER A 20 18.06 43.42 -11.80
CA SER A 20 17.02 42.72 -12.57
C SER A 20 17.47 41.33 -13.01
N ILE A 21 18.72 41.17 -13.45
CA ILE A 21 19.28 39.88 -13.86
C ILE A 21 19.38 38.94 -12.66
N ILE A 22 19.93 39.41 -11.53
CA ILE A 22 20.04 38.62 -10.29
C ILE A 22 18.66 38.19 -9.81
N HIS A 23 17.67 39.09 -9.85
CA HIS A 23 16.29 38.78 -9.48
C HIS A 23 15.64 37.75 -10.43
N GLN A 24 15.90 37.85 -11.74
CA GLN A 24 15.44 36.84 -12.70
C GLN A 24 16.06 35.47 -12.43
N HIS A 25 17.35 35.43 -12.10
CA HIS A 25 18.03 34.20 -11.71
C HIS A 25 17.49 33.63 -10.40
N SER A 26 17.22 34.45 -9.38
CA SER A 26 16.63 33.97 -8.12
C SER A 26 15.26 33.32 -8.36
N LEU A 27 14.39 33.98 -9.13
CA LEU A 27 13.08 33.44 -9.50
C LEU A 27 13.20 32.15 -10.33
N PHE A 28 14.23 32.04 -11.18
CA PHE A 28 14.50 30.83 -11.95
C PHE A 28 14.89 29.66 -11.04
N PHE A 29 15.79 29.90 -10.08
CA PHE A 29 16.20 28.88 -9.12
C PHE A 29 15.05 28.47 -8.18
N ASP A 30 14.22 29.41 -7.73
CA ASP A 30 13.04 29.12 -6.92
C ASP A 30 12.10 28.14 -7.66
N LYS A 31 11.82 28.41 -8.94
CA LYS A 31 11.02 27.53 -9.81
C LYS A 31 11.67 26.15 -9.98
N LEU A 32 13.00 26.07 -10.11
CA LEU A 32 13.69 24.78 -10.20
C LEU A 32 13.52 23.95 -8.92
N VAL A 33 13.58 24.59 -7.75
CA VAL A 33 13.36 23.93 -6.47
C VAL A 33 11.92 23.44 -6.34
N GLU A 34 10.95 24.17 -6.88
CA GLU A 34 9.53 23.78 -6.91
C GLU A 34 9.23 22.54 -7.79
N LEU A 35 10.00 22.32 -8.86
CA LEU A 35 9.81 21.16 -9.74
C LEU A 35 10.06 19.82 -9.03
N ILE A 36 10.82 19.83 -7.94
CA ILE A 36 11.12 18.64 -7.15
C ILE A 36 10.22 18.65 -5.91
N PRO A 37 9.50 17.55 -5.63
CA PRO A 37 8.61 17.50 -4.47
C PRO A 37 9.31 17.83 -3.15
N ALA A 38 8.65 18.64 -2.31
CA ALA A 38 9.14 19.08 -0.99
C ALA A 38 9.71 17.94 -0.12
N LYS A 39 9.14 16.73 -0.27
CA LYS A 39 9.54 15.51 0.44
C LYS A 39 11.03 15.17 0.32
N PHE A 40 11.70 15.59 -0.75
CA PHE A 40 13.12 15.29 -0.95
C PHE A 40 14.07 16.32 -0.34
N TYR A 41 13.57 17.52 -0.02
CA TYR A 41 14.35 18.59 0.59
C TYR A 41 14.09 18.72 2.09
N LEU A 42 12.83 18.58 2.50
CA LEU A 42 12.45 18.62 3.91
C LEU A 42 12.49 17.20 4.49
N PRO A 43 13.14 16.99 5.64
CA PRO A 43 12.99 15.77 6.41
C PRO A 43 11.51 15.48 6.62
N SER A 44 11.03 14.37 6.06
CA SER A 44 9.69 13.89 6.41
C SER A 44 9.84 13.26 7.78
N ASP A 45 9.42 13.95 8.82
CA ASP A 45 9.39 13.34 10.14
C ASP A 45 8.53 12.08 10.05
N ASP A 46 9.14 10.92 10.25
CA ASP A 46 8.43 9.62 10.26
C ASP A 46 7.36 9.57 11.37
N THR A 47 7.29 10.60 12.22
CA THR A 47 6.23 10.90 13.19
C THR A 47 4.86 11.12 12.52
N ASP A 48 4.81 11.56 11.26
CA ASP A 48 3.58 11.75 10.48
C ASP A 48 2.84 10.43 10.18
N ARG A 49 3.48 9.29 10.44
CA ARG A 49 2.86 7.97 10.37
C ARG A 49 2.83 7.32 11.75
N PRO A 50 1.89 7.75 12.64
CA PRO A 50 1.74 7.16 13.95
C PRO A 50 1.57 5.64 13.84
N TRP A 51 2.59 4.91 14.26
CA TRP A 51 2.55 3.45 14.25
C TRP A 51 1.62 2.98 15.37
N PHE A 52 0.37 2.67 15.04
CA PHE A 52 -0.67 2.32 16.03
C PHE A 52 -0.50 0.93 16.70
N GLN A 53 0.69 0.34 16.71
CA GLN A 53 0.97 -0.89 17.46
C GLN A 53 1.49 -0.53 18.84
N GLY A 54 1.00 -1.21 19.88
CA GLY A 54 1.37 -0.94 21.28
C GLY A 54 0.45 0.05 22.01
N LEU A 55 -0.36 0.85 21.31
CA LEU A 55 -1.32 1.76 21.96
C LEU A 55 -2.55 1.00 22.50
N SER A 56 -3.07 1.46 23.65
CA SER A 56 -4.31 0.96 24.24
C SER A 56 -5.50 1.17 23.30
N LYS A 57 -6.59 0.41 23.49
CA LYS A 57 -7.77 0.47 22.60
C LYS A 57 -8.36 1.90 22.50
N ALA A 58 -8.43 2.63 23.61
CA ALA A 58 -8.91 4.00 23.66
C ALA A 58 -7.99 4.98 22.91
N LYS A 59 -6.68 4.94 23.20
CA LYS A 59 -5.66 5.77 22.51
C LYS A 59 -5.60 5.48 21.00
N LYS A 60 -5.84 4.22 20.61
CA LYS A 60 -5.92 3.84 19.19
C LYS A 60 -7.19 4.35 18.51
N ALA A 61 -8.29 4.51 19.25
CA ALA A 61 -9.53 5.07 18.72
C ALA A 61 -9.41 6.59 18.52
N SER A 62 -8.83 7.30 19.49
CA SER A 62 -8.57 8.75 19.37
C SER A 62 -7.62 9.06 18.23
N ALA A 63 -6.46 8.39 18.16
CA ALA A 63 -5.47 8.63 17.11
C ALA A 63 -6.00 8.29 15.70
N LYS A 64 -6.91 7.31 15.57
CA LYS A 64 -7.63 7.04 14.32
C LYS A 64 -8.67 8.11 13.99
N LYS A 65 -9.32 8.71 14.99
CA LYS A 65 -10.26 9.82 14.79
C LYS A 65 -9.52 11.05 14.28
N GLU A 66 -8.40 11.40 14.93
CA GLU A 66 -7.50 12.49 14.52
C GLU A 66 -6.98 12.27 13.10
N SER A 67 -6.51 11.07 12.76
CA SER A 67 -6.07 10.76 11.39
C SER A 67 -7.19 10.97 10.36
N ARG A 68 -8.44 10.60 10.68
CA ARG A 68 -9.59 10.82 9.78
C ARG A 68 -9.94 12.31 9.66
N GLU A 69 -9.81 13.08 10.72
CA GLU A 69 -10.02 14.52 10.74
C GLU A 69 -8.93 15.24 9.94
N ASN A 70 -7.67 14.86 10.11
CA ASN A 70 -6.53 15.37 9.35
C ASN A 70 -6.70 15.08 7.84
N ILE A 71 -7.12 13.87 7.45
CA ILE A 71 -7.40 13.56 6.04
C ILE A 71 -8.55 14.43 5.48
N LYS A 72 -9.60 14.69 6.27
CA LYS A 72 -10.70 15.57 5.85
C LYS A 72 -10.25 17.02 5.74
N LYS A 73 -9.43 17.49 6.66
CA LYS A 73 -8.84 18.83 6.65
C LYS A 73 -7.93 19.01 5.44
N ALA A 74 -7.02 18.06 5.17
CA ALA A 74 -6.17 18.07 3.98
C ALA A 74 -6.98 18.08 2.68
N ARG A 75 -8.14 17.39 2.62
CA ARG A 75 -9.04 17.46 1.46
C ARG A 75 -9.71 18.83 1.30
N ARG A 76 -10.04 19.50 2.40
CA ARG A 76 -10.56 20.87 2.38
C ARG A 76 -9.49 21.86 1.97
N ASP A 77 -8.32 21.79 2.59
CA ASP A 77 -7.19 22.67 2.31
C ASP A 77 -6.70 22.54 0.85
N ARG A 78 -6.84 21.35 0.24
CA ARG A 78 -6.59 21.15 -1.20
C ARG A 78 -7.54 21.94 -2.11
N LEU A 79 -8.73 22.28 -1.62
CA LEU A 79 -9.72 23.08 -2.35
C LEU A 79 -9.65 24.58 -2.01
N ASP A 80 -8.82 24.97 -1.03
CA ASP A 80 -8.60 26.36 -0.67
C ASP A 80 -7.43 26.95 -1.48
N PRO A 81 -7.63 28.03 -2.27
CA PRO A 81 -6.58 28.60 -3.13
C PRO A 81 -5.39 29.17 -2.34
N GLU A 82 -5.61 29.71 -1.15
CA GLU A 82 -4.53 30.26 -0.31
C GLU A 82 -3.66 29.18 0.33
N LYS A 83 -4.18 27.96 0.54
CA LYS A 83 -3.43 26.86 1.17
C LYS A 83 -2.85 25.88 0.17
N SER A 84 -3.45 25.77 -1.01
CA SER A 84 -2.99 24.89 -2.09
C SER A 84 -1.79 25.44 -2.86
N THR A 85 -1.48 26.74 -2.72
CA THR A 85 -0.36 27.44 -3.35
C THR A 85 0.96 27.36 -2.58
N LYS A 86 1.00 26.66 -1.43
CA LYS A 86 2.22 26.54 -0.63
C LYS A 86 3.35 25.89 -1.42
N THR A 87 4.41 26.64 -1.67
CA THR A 87 5.60 26.18 -2.39
C THR A 87 6.52 25.38 -1.48
N THR A 88 7.50 24.68 -2.06
CA THR A 88 8.55 23.96 -1.31
C THR A 88 9.34 24.91 -0.40
N LEU A 89 9.59 26.13 -0.88
CA LEU A 89 10.26 27.20 -0.13
C LEU A 89 9.38 27.74 0.99
N ASP A 90 8.07 27.89 0.79
CA ASP A 90 7.17 28.32 1.86
C ASP A 90 7.10 27.27 2.99
N LEU A 91 7.18 25.99 2.66
CA LEU A 91 7.28 24.93 3.66
C LEU A 91 8.60 25.00 4.44
N LEU A 92 9.71 25.33 3.76
CA LEU A 92 11.02 25.56 4.39
C LEU A 92 11.01 26.79 5.30
N LYS A 93 10.45 27.91 4.83
CA LYS A 93 10.27 29.12 5.66
C LYS A 93 9.41 28.81 6.88
N GLN A 94 8.30 28.08 6.69
CA GLN A 94 7.43 27.67 7.78
C GLN A 94 8.13 26.72 8.77
N SER A 95 9.01 25.83 8.33
CA SER A 95 9.78 24.98 9.26
C SER A 95 10.79 25.80 10.05
N LEU A 96 11.52 26.72 9.39
CA LEU A 96 12.46 27.62 10.06
C LEU A 96 11.77 28.58 11.03
N GLU A 97 10.60 29.12 10.68
CA GLU A 97 9.80 29.94 11.58
C GLU A 97 9.32 29.14 12.79
N LYS A 98 8.91 27.87 12.60
CA LYS A 98 8.55 27.00 13.72
C LYS A 98 9.73 26.67 14.61
N GLU A 99 10.91 26.42 14.03
CA GLU A 99 12.14 26.22 14.80
C GLU A 99 12.49 27.46 15.60
N LYS A 100 12.45 28.65 14.96
CA LYS A 100 12.64 29.94 15.65
C LYS A 100 11.62 30.20 16.75
N LEU A 101 10.35 29.83 16.54
CA LEU A 101 9.31 29.98 17.57
C LEU A 101 9.49 29.01 18.72
N ASN A 102 9.91 27.76 18.44
CA ASN A 102 10.24 26.79 19.47
C ASN A 102 11.50 27.19 20.26
N GLU A 103 12.46 27.88 19.63
CA GLU A 103 13.61 28.48 20.31
C GLU A 103 13.24 29.74 21.12
N SER A 104 12.18 30.48 20.73
CA SER A 104 11.76 31.68 21.46
C SER A 104 10.95 31.44 22.74
N ASP A 105 10.45 30.22 22.97
CA ASP A 105 9.80 29.84 24.24
C ASP A 105 10.82 29.41 25.32
N ASP A 106 12.09 29.20 24.95
CA ASP A 106 13.21 28.91 25.84
C ASP A 106 14.33 29.98 25.65
N GLU A 107 14.07 31.15 26.23
CA GLU A 107 14.98 32.31 26.43
C GLU A 107 15.33 33.20 25.21
N GLU A 108 15.07 34.50 25.40
CA GLU A 108 15.61 35.61 24.61
C GLU A 108 17.15 35.61 24.64
N ILE A 109 17.80 35.05 23.61
CA ILE A 109 19.20 35.39 23.32
C ILE A 109 19.37 35.63 21.82
N GLU A 110 19.70 36.88 21.49
CA GLU A 110 20.00 37.40 20.16
C GLU A 110 21.15 36.61 19.49
N ILE A 111 20.94 36.13 18.26
CA ILE A 111 22.00 35.50 17.47
C ILE A 111 22.68 36.56 16.60
N GLN A 112 23.89 36.98 17.00
CA GLN A 112 24.94 37.40 16.05
C GLN A 112 25.74 36.16 15.58
N PRO A 113 26.22 36.12 14.32
CA PRO A 113 26.88 34.95 13.78
C PRO A 113 28.34 34.90 14.28
N MET A 114 28.68 33.93 15.13
CA MET A 114 30.06 33.74 15.57
C MET A 114 30.55 32.31 15.36
N LEU A 115 31.45 32.18 14.40
CA LEU A 115 32.48 31.14 14.30
C LEU A 115 33.45 31.32 15.47
N SER A 116 33.25 30.63 16.59
CA SER A 116 34.24 30.46 17.69
C SER A 116 33.61 29.66 18.83
N GLY A 117 34.21 28.53 19.23
CA GLY A 117 33.85 27.87 20.50
C GLY A 117 33.99 26.34 20.48
N LEU A 118 35.23 25.85 20.41
CA LEU A 118 35.59 24.44 20.56
C LEU A 118 35.68 24.00 22.04
N GLU A 119 35.43 24.86 23.02
CA GLU A 119 35.59 24.47 24.43
C GLU A 119 34.36 24.89 25.22
N ASP A 120 33.57 23.89 25.60
CA ASP A 120 33.21 23.65 27.01
C ASP A 120 32.09 22.60 27.09
N ASN A 121 32.47 21.33 27.23
CA ASN A 121 31.71 20.30 27.94
C ASN A 121 32.61 19.08 28.21
N VAL A 122 33.71 19.32 28.92
CA VAL A 122 34.55 18.26 29.51
C VAL A 122 33.84 17.74 30.76
N ARG A 123 32.77 16.95 30.58
CA ARG A 123 32.49 15.85 31.49
C ARG A 123 33.30 14.67 30.97
N GLN A 124 34.44 14.42 31.61
CA GLN A 124 35.31 13.28 31.29
C GLN A 124 34.53 11.98 31.53
N VAL A 125 33.88 11.46 30.49
CA VAL A 125 33.38 10.08 30.46
C VAL A 125 34.61 9.20 30.53
N THR A 126 34.81 8.50 31.63
CA THR A 126 35.95 7.60 31.79
C THR A 126 35.84 6.47 30.76
N PHE A 127 36.98 5.98 30.26
CA PHE A 127 37.03 4.92 29.25
C PHE A 127 36.24 3.66 29.68
N GLU A 128 36.17 3.42 30.98
CA GLU A 128 35.42 2.32 31.59
C GLU A 128 33.90 2.52 31.47
N GLU A 129 33.39 3.74 31.68
CA GLU A 129 31.97 4.05 31.45
C GLU A 129 31.60 3.86 29.98
N LEU A 130 32.47 4.25 29.06
CA LEU A 130 32.25 4.05 27.62
C LEU A 130 32.23 2.56 27.27
N ARG A 131 33.12 1.76 27.84
CA ARG A 131 33.12 0.29 27.69
C ARG A 131 31.86 -0.34 28.25
N GLN A 132 31.43 0.06 29.45
CA GLN A 132 30.20 -0.46 30.07
C GLN A 132 28.96 -0.08 29.26
N LYS A 133 28.92 1.14 28.73
CA LYS A 133 27.85 1.62 27.85
C LYS A 133 27.82 0.87 26.52
N LEU A 134 29.00 0.57 25.95
CA LEU A 134 29.12 -0.30 24.77
C LEU A 134 28.65 -1.72 25.06
N HIS A 135 29.05 -2.32 26.19
CA HIS A 135 28.60 -3.65 26.59
C HIS A 135 27.08 -3.72 26.77
N LYS A 136 26.48 -2.76 27.49
CA LYS A 136 25.02 -2.61 27.59
C LYS A 136 24.35 -2.48 26.23
N LYS A 137 24.90 -1.65 25.33
CA LYS A 137 24.35 -1.45 23.98
C LYS A 137 24.42 -2.72 23.13
N ILE A 138 25.51 -3.49 23.24
CA ILE A 138 25.69 -4.77 22.56
C ILE A 138 24.70 -5.81 23.11
N GLU A 139 24.49 -5.84 24.43
CA GLU A 139 23.59 -6.77 25.11
C GLU A 139 22.12 -6.49 24.79
N GLU A 140 21.71 -5.21 24.81
CA GLU A 140 20.40 -4.76 24.29
C GLU A 140 20.21 -5.18 22.82
N SER A 141 21.23 -4.96 21.99
CA SER A 141 21.18 -5.34 20.56
C SER A 141 21.17 -6.87 20.37
N ARG A 142 21.72 -7.65 21.29
CA ARG A 142 21.64 -9.12 21.29
C ARG A 142 20.29 -9.61 21.79
N ALA A 143 19.71 -8.99 22.82
CA ALA A 143 18.36 -9.28 23.32
C ALA A 143 17.28 -8.97 22.28
N ILE A 144 17.40 -7.86 21.54
CA ILE A 144 16.49 -7.51 20.43
C ILE A 144 16.60 -8.51 19.27
N ARG A 145 17.80 -9.07 19.04
CA ARG A 145 18.03 -10.08 18.01
C ARG A 145 17.64 -11.49 18.44
N ASN A 146 17.62 -11.78 19.74
CA ASN A 146 17.28 -13.08 20.29
C ASN A 146 16.21 -13.03 21.38
N PRO A 147 14.96 -12.63 21.06
CA PRO A 147 13.83 -13.07 21.86
C PRO A 147 13.58 -14.53 21.48
N GLU A 148 13.97 -15.43 22.38
CA GLU A 148 13.44 -16.80 22.51
C GLU A 148 13.04 -17.48 21.18
N VAL A 149 13.97 -18.29 20.69
CA VAL A 149 13.90 -19.14 19.51
C VAL A 149 12.58 -19.94 19.47
N SER A 150 11.61 -19.53 18.65
CA SER A 150 10.56 -20.44 18.13
C SER A 150 9.68 -19.88 16.98
N ASN A 151 9.33 -18.59 16.92
CA ASN A 151 8.15 -18.20 16.10
C ASN A 151 8.27 -17.08 15.05
N ARG A 152 9.47 -16.66 14.62
CA ARG A 152 9.61 -15.51 13.67
C ARG A 152 10.05 -15.82 12.24
N ALA A 153 10.29 -17.09 11.87
CA ALA A 153 10.67 -17.46 10.49
C ALA A 153 9.52 -17.35 9.46
N LYS A 154 8.26 -17.16 9.89
CA LYS A 154 7.08 -17.15 8.98
C LYS A 154 6.61 -15.80 8.47
N LYS A 155 7.23 -14.67 8.87
CA LYS A 155 6.67 -13.33 8.55
C LYS A 155 7.42 -12.56 7.46
N ARG A 156 8.58 -13.03 6.98
CA ARG A 156 9.37 -12.34 5.94
C ARG A 156 9.00 -12.70 4.49
N SER A 157 8.24 -13.77 4.23
CA SER A 157 7.93 -14.22 2.86
C SER A 157 6.70 -13.55 2.21
N GLY A 158 6.03 -12.62 2.90
CA GLY A 158 4.75 -12.05 2.46
C GLY A 158 4.84 -10.71 1.73
N GLN A 159 6.00 -10.03 1.71
CA GLN A 159 6.05 -8.60 1.38
C GLN A 159 6.69 -8.27 0.01
N ASP A 160 7.38 -9.20 -0.64
CA ASP A 160 8.09 -8.93 -1.90
C ASP A 160 7.27 -9.10 -3.19
N ASN A 161 6.03 -9.60 -3.13
CA ASN A 161 5.28 -9.96 -4.34
C ASN A 161 4.46 -8.81 -4.98
N ASN A 162 4.59 -7.56 -4.51
CA ASN A 162 3.69 -6.47 -4.94
C ASN A 162 4.37 -5.26 -5.62
N LYS A 163 5.65 -5.35 -6.01
CA LYS A 163 6.38 -4.25 -6.69
C LYS A 163 6.72 -4.50 -8.17
N GLY A 164 6.34 -5.64 -8.76
CA GLY A 164 6.82 -6.05 -10.09
C GLY A 164 5.90 -5.84 -11.31
N ILE A 165 4.76 -5.17 -11.19
CA ILE A 165 3.67 -5.26 -12.21
C ILE A 165 3.53 -4.01 -13.13
N GLN A 166 4.39 -2.99 -13.03
CA GLN A 166 4.20 -1.73 -13.78
C GLN A 166 5.19 -1.45 -14.92
N GLN A 167 6.08 -2.38 -15.29
CA GLN A 167 6.99 -2.16 -16.42
C GLN A 167 7.09 -3.38 -17.31
N LYS A 168 6.27 -3.42 -18.37
CA LYS A 168 6.53 -4.07 -19.67
C LYS A 168 5.25 -4.05 -20.51
N LYS A 169 5.09 -3.03 -21.35
CA LYS A 169 4.28 -3.07 -22.59
C LYS A 169 4.53 -1.80 -23.43
N ARG A 170 5.66 -1.79 -24.14
CA ARG A 170 5.86 -1.06 -25.40
C ARG A 170 6.81 -1.87 -26.27
N LYS A 171 6.29 -2.48 -27.33
CA LYS A 171 6.96 -2.53 -28.64
C LYS A 171 5.92 -2.89 -29.71
N ARG A 172 5.81 -2.00 -30.71
CA ARG A 172 5.07 -2.12 -31.97
C ARG A 172 6.10 -2.33 -33.08
N GLU A 173 5.60 -2.72 -34.27
CA GLU A 173 6.26 -2.81 -35.59
C GLU A 173 6.95 -4.14 -35.87
N SER A 174 6.95 -4.70 -37.09
CA SER A 174 6.31 -4.43 -38.39
C SER A 174 6.56 -5.68 -39.27
N ALA A 175 5.84 -5.82 -40.38
CA ALA A 175 5.92 -6.92 -41.34
C ALA A 175 6.74 -6.54 -42.59
N SER A 176 7.44 -7.51 -43.19
CA SER A 176 7.78 -7.70 -44.64
C SER A 176 8.87 -8.79 -44.76
N GLU A 177 8.61 -9.92 -45.44
CA GLU A 177 9.15 -10.33 -46.78
C GLU A 177 10.68 -10.55 -46.80
N GLU A 178 11.34 -11.52 -47.43
CA GLU A 178 11.01 -12.65 -48.31
C GLU A 178 12.33 -13.49 -48.49
N MET A 179 12.20 -14.72 -49.00
CA MET A 179 13.13 -15.48 -49.86
C MET A 179 14.53 -15.97 -49.37
N LYS A 180 14.77 -17.27 -49.65
CA LYS A 180 16.07 -17.98 -49.62
C LYS A 180 16.82 -17.79 -50.94
N PRO A 181 18.15 -18.02 -51.00
CA PRO A 181 18.63 -19.25 -51.64
C PRO A 181 19.89 -19.88 -51.00
N GLN A 182 20.25 -21.07 -51.52
CA GLN A 182 21.28 -22.01 -51.04
C GLN A 182 22.68 -21.79 -51.70
N THR A 183 23.64 -22.60 -51.22
CA THR A 183 25.00 -22.97 -51.72
C THR A 183 26.10 -22.42 -50.78
N SER A 184 27.15 -23.13 -50.37
CA SER A 184 27.77 -24.41 -50.74
C SER A 184 28.51 -25.02 -49.54
N SER A 185 28.92 -26.26 -49.72
CA SER A 185 29.41 -27.26 -48.78
C SER A 185 30.81 -27.03 -48.18
N SER A 186 30.90 -27.31 -46.87
CA SER A 186 32.01 -28.06 -46.21
C SER A 186 33.07 -27.33 -45.35
N ILE A 187 32.99 -26.02 -45.11
CA ILE A 187 33.87 -25.33 -44.13
C ILE A 187 33.12 -24.94 -42.84
N ASP A 188 31.79 -24.82 -42.91
CA ASP A 188 30.91 -24.36 -41.82
C ASP A 188 30.81 -25.24 -40.56
N LYS A 189 31.21 -26.52 -40.60
CA LYS A 189 30.93 -27.43 -39.48
C LYS A 189 31.80 -27.13 -38.26
N VAL A 190 33.08 -26.81 -38.49
CA VAL A 190 34.03 -26.51 -37.41
C VAL A 190 33.73 -25.16 -36.77
N GLU A 191 33.34 -24.15 -37.55
CA GLU A 191 32.94 -22.85 -37.02
C GLU A 191 31.59 -22.90 -36.28
N LYS A 192 30.63 -23.71 -36.75
CA LYS A 192 29.37 -23.93 -36.03
C LYS A 192 29.59 -24.62 -34.68
N ASP A 193 30.47 -25.62 -34.62
CA ASP A 193 30.77 -26.33 -33.37
C ASP A 193 31.52 -25.45 -32.35
N ILE A 194 32.42 -24.56 -32.80
CA ILE A 194 33.12 -23.58 -31.94
C ILE A 194 32.16 -22.48 -31.45
N VAL A 195 31.26 -22.02 -32.32
CA VAL A 195 30.22 -21.02 -31.98
C VAL A 195 29.14 -21.63 -31.07
N GLU A 196 28.89 -22.93 -31.16
CA GLU A 196 27.95 -23.65 -30.29
C GLU A 196 28.57 -23.98 -28.93
N ALA A 197 29.84 -24.37 -28.88
CA ALA A 197 30.61 -24.57 -27.64
C ALA A 197 30.78 -23.27 -26.84
N SER A 198 31.07 -22.14 -27.51
CA SER A 198 31.19 -20.82 -26.87
C SER A 198 29.85 -20.28 -26.37
N LYS A 199 28.72 -20.69 -26.96
CA LYS A 199 27.36 -20.42 -26.43
C LYS A 199 26.99 -21.30 -25.23
N GLY A 200 27.64 -22.45 -25.05
CA GLY A 200 27.44 -23.36 -23.91
C GLY A 200 28.15 -22.94 -22.62
N LEU A 201 29.13 -22.04 -22.71
CA LEU A 201 29.91 -21.50 -21.59
C LEU A 201 29.37 -20.13 -21.12
N ALA A 202 28.05 -20.01 -20.96
CA ALA A 202 27.50 -18.91 -20.18
C ALA A 202 27.61 -19.27 -18.69
N PHE A 203 28.45 -18.53 -17.96
CA PHE A 203 28.86 -18.71 -16.55
C PHE A 203 27.72 -18.86 -15.50
N SER A 204 26.45 -18.87 -15.91
CA SER A 204 25.29 -19.04 -15.01
C SER A 204 24.34 -20.18 -15.38
N HIS A 205 24.52 -20.90 -16.49
CA HIS A 205 23.59 -21.97 -16.87
C HIS A 205 24.25 -23.09 -17.66
N VAL A 206 24.60 -24.18 -16.97
CA VAL A 206 25.07 -25.43 -17.59
C VAL A 206 23.88 -26.13 -18.23
N LYS A 207 23.74 -26.02 -19.55
CA LYS A 207 22.77 -26.83 -20.32
C LYS A 207 23.36 -28.22 -20.56
N LEU A 208 23.01 -29.18 -19.71
CA LEU A 208 23.22 -30.60 -19.99
C LEU A 208 21.99 -31.14 -20.73
N GLY A 209 22.12 -31.44 -22.02
CA GLY A 209 21.17 -32.25 -22.77
C GLY A 209 20.41 -31.52 -23.88
N ASN A 210 20.32 -32.20 -25.03
CA ASN A 210 19.56 -31.82 -26.23
C ASN A 210 18.04 -32.08 -26.07
N GLU A 211 17.43 -31.60 -24.99
CA GLU A 211 15.97 -31.63 -24.84
C GLU A 211 15.41 -30.20 -24.96
N GLU A 212 15.01 -29.83 -26.18
CA GLU A 212 14.28 -28.61 -26.51
C GLU A 212 12.81 -28.62 -25.99
N GLU A 213 12.53 -29.15 -24.79
CA GLU A 213 11.14 -29.21 -24.27
C GLU A 213 10.65 -27.92 -23.59
N HIS A 214 11.47 -26.86 -23.53
CA HIS A 214 11.09 -25.62 -22.84
C HIS A 214 10.85 -24.43 -23.78
N GLY A 215 10.30 -24.72 -24.96
CA GLY A 215 9.73 -23.73 -25.88
C GLY A 215 8.27 -23.35 -25.55
N LYS A 216 8.07 -22.19 -24.93
CA LYS A 216 6.94 -21.25 -25.17
C LYS A 216 5.50 -21.79 -25.26
N LYS A 217 5.03 -22.65 -24.36
CA LYS A 217 3.59 -22.71 -24.00
C LYS A 217 3.46 -22.77 -22.49
N LYS A 218 2.75 -21.81 -21.88
CA LYS A 218 2.34 -21.90 -20.47
C LYS A 218 1.39 -23.10 -20.36
N LYS A 219 1.91 -24.31 -20.15
CA LYS A 219 1.07 -25.48 -19.84
C LYS A 219 0.18 -25.06 -18.67
N MET A 220 -1.14 -25.12 -18.86
CA MET A 220 -2.09 -24.82 -17.79
C MET A 220 -1.70 -25.65 -16.57
N LYS A 221 -1.56 -25.00 -15.41
CA LYS A 221 -1.33 -25.74 -14.16
C LYS A 221 -2.51 -26.67 -13.96
N LEU A 222 -2.21 -27.94 -13.70
CA LEU A 222 -3.23 -28.95 -13.47
C LEU A 222 -4.01 -28.61 -12.21
N SER A 223 -5.22 -29.13 -12.10
CA SER A 223 -5.98 -28.92 -10.86
C SER A 223 -5.27 -29.63 -9.71
N LYS A 224 -5.33 -29.07 -8.50
CA LYS A 224 -4.72 -29.69 -7.30
C LYS A 224 -5.25 -31.10 -7.01
N PHE A 225 -6.46 -31.42 -7.48
CA PHE A 225 -7.03 -32.76 -7.40
C PHE A 225 -6.33 -33.74 -8.35
N GLN A 226 -6.12 -33.34 -9.60
CA GLN A 226 -5.34 -34.13 -10.56
C GLN A 226 -3.89 -34.32 -10.11
N GLU A 227 -3.28 -33.29 -9.51
CA GLU A 227 -1.93 -33.41 -8.91
C GLU A 227 -1.92 -34.41 -7.74
N LEU A 228 -2.95 -34.40 -6.89
CA LEU A 228 -3.09 -35.35 -5.79
C LEU A 228 -3.24 -36.79 -6.30
N GLU A 229 -4.07 -37.00 -7.32
CA GLU A 229 -4.24 -38.30 -7.95
C GLU A 229 -2.93 -38.82 -8.53
N ARG A 230 -2.21 -37.98 -9.28
CA ARG A 230 -0.88 -38.33 -9.82
C ARG A 230 0.13 -38.66 -8.72
N ALA A 231 0.16 -37.87 -7.65
CA ALA A 231 1.03 -38.12 -6.50
C ALA A 231 0.73 -39.48 -5.84
N LYS A 232 -0.56 -39.85 -5.70
CA LYS A 232 -0.96 -41.16 -5.18
C LYS A 232 -0.56 -42.30 -6.11
N MET A 233 -0.84 -42.18 -7.41
CA MET A 233 -0.47 -43.20 -8.40
C MET A 233 1.04 -43.44 -8.41
N LEU A 234 1.83 -42.37 -8.25
CA LEU A 234 3.29 -42.47 -8.13
C LEU A 234 3.73 -43.11 -6.81
N GLU A 235 3.02 -42.86 -5.71
CA GLU A 235 3.28 -43.50 -4.43
C GLU A 235 2.98 -45.00 -4.47
N GLU A 236 1.89 -45.39 -5.13
CA GLU A 236 1.51 -46.79 -5.36
C GLU A 236 2.53 -47.50 -6.25
N ALA A 237 2.91 -46.91 -7.39
CA ALA A 237 3.92 -47.47 -8.29
C ALA A 237 5.33 -47.61 -7.67
N LYS A 238 5.63 -46.84 -6.62
CA LYS A 238 6.89 -46.97 -5.85
C LYS A 238 6.87 -48.11 -4.85
N LYS A 239 5.69 -48.59 -4.44
CA LYS A 239 5.54 -49.69 -3.46
C LYS A 239 5.70 -51.08 -4.09
N ASP A 240 5.70 -51.18 -5.41
CA ASP A 240 5.88 -52.46 -6.12
C ASP A 240 7.29 -53.03 -5.88
N PRO A 241 7.45 -54.28 -5.40
CA PRO A 241 8.74 -54.81 -4.94
C PRO A 241 9.79 -55.00 -6.05
N GLY A 242 9.36 -55.24 -7.30
CA GLY A 242 10.30 -55.43 -8.42
C GLY A 242 10.59 -54.16 -9.24
N LYS A 243 9.57 -53.34 -9.49
CA LYS A 243 9.67 -52.15 -10.36
C LYS A 243 9.75 -50.84 -9.58
N GLY A 244 9.35 -50.84 -8.30
CA GLY A 244 9.24 -49.65 -7.47
C GLY A 244 10.57 -48.94 -7.24
N GLU A 245 11.66 -49.67 -7.05
CA GLU A 245 12.98 -49.07 -6.92
C GLU A 245 13.43 -48.34 -8.18
N ILE A 246 13.22 -48.95 -9.35
CA ILE A 246 13.58 -48.36 -10.64
C ILE A 246 12.72 -47.13 -10.91
N ILE A 247 11.42 -47.19 -10.62
CA ILE A 247 10.48 -46.07 -10.76
C ILE A 247 10.85 -44.95 -9.79
N SER A 248 11.19 -45.28 -8.54
CA SER A 248 11.61 -44.34 -7.51
C SER A 248 12.88 -43.60 -7.93
N LYS A 249 13.92 -44.34 -8.38
CA LYS A 249 15.18 -43.77 -8.89
C LYS A 249 14.92 -42.89 -10.12
N LYS A 250 14.16 -43.35 -11.11
CA LYS A 250 13.82 -42.54 -12.30
C LYS A 250 13.07 -41.26 -11.92
N HIS A 251 12.12 -41.35 -11.00
CA HIS A 251 11.33 -40.21 -10.56
C HIS A 251 12.16 -39.23 -9.72
N SER A 252 13.07 -39.71 -8.85
CA SER A 252 13.93 -38.84 -8.04
C SER A 252 14.88 -38.02 -8.92
N TRP A 253 15.50 -38.66 -9.92
CA TRP A 253 16.34 -37.98 -10.89
C TRP A 253 15.55 -36.95 -11.71
N LYS A 254 14.37 -37.33 -12.25
CA LYS A 254 13.49 -36.39 -12.98
C LYS A 254 13.03 -35.22 -12.13
N ALA A 255 12.73 -35.45 -10.85
CA ALA A 255 12.34 -34.39 -9.93
C ALA A 255 13.53 -33.49 -9.58
N ALA A 256 14.74 -34.04 -9.45
CA ALA A 256 15.96 -33.27 -9.20
C ALA A 256 16.31 -32.39 -10.41
N THR A 257 16.26 -32.92 -11.63
CA THR A 257 16.50 -32.14 -12.86
C THR A 257 15.45 -31.04 -13.03
N SER A 258 14.16 -31.35 -12.79
CA SER A 258 13.09 -30.35 -12.84
C SER A 258 13.28 -29.24 -11.80
N ARG A 259 13.73 -29.58 -10.58
CA ARG A 259 14.03 -28.58 -9.54
C ARG A 259 15.25 -27.73 -9.91
N ALA A 260 16.30 -28.33 -10.47
CA ALA A 260 17.48 -27.62 -10.95
C ALA A 260 17.14 -26.68 -12.12
N ALA A 261 16.20 -27.07 -12.98
CA ALA A 261 15.61 -26.21 -14.02
C ALA A 261 14.71 -25.09 -13.47
N GLY A 262 14.46 -25.03 -12.15
CA GLY A 262 13.66 -24.00 -11.48
C GLY A 262 12.15 -24.28 -11.45
N MET A 263 11.70 -25.47 -11.84
CA MET A 263 10.29 -25.86 -11.74
C MET A 263 9.93 -26.26 -10.30
N LYS A 264 8.80 -25.73 -9.79
CA LYS A 264 8.26 -26.09 -8.47
C LYS A 264 7.53 -27.43 -8.55
N VAL A 265 8.18 -28.47 -8.06
CA VAL A 265 7.67 -29.84 -8.05
C VAL A 265 6.76 -30.07 -6.82
N HIS A 266 5.57 -30.63 -7.01
CA HIS A 266 4.54 -30.84 -5.98
C HIS A 266 4.10 -32.31 -5.92
N ASP A 267 4.90 -33.16 -5.27
CA ASP A 267 4.69 -34.63 -5.32
C ASP A 267 4.08 -35.21 -4.04
N ASP A 268 3.97 -34.44 -2.96
CA ASP A 268 3.54 -34.96 -1.66
C ASP A 268 2.00 -34.98 -1.53
N PRO A 269 1.36 -36.17 -1.47
CA PRO A 269 -0.10 -36.25 -1.43
C PRO A 269 -0.68 -35.68 -0.12
N SER A 270 0.06 -35.74 0.98
CA SER A 270 -0.36 -35.20 2.27
C SER A 270 -0.42 -33.66 2.27
N LEU A 271 0.54 -33.00 1.62
CA LEU A 271 0.58 -31.54 1.48
C LEU A 271 -0.50 -31.04 0.51
N LEU A 272 -0.72 -31.76 -0.58
CA LEU A 272 -1.80 -31.47 -1.53
C LEU A 272 -3.18 -31.57 -0.86
N LYS A 273 -3.43 -32.63 -0.07
CA LYS A 273 -4.65 -32.76 0.76
C LYS A 273 -4.82 -31.59 1.74
N LYS A 274 -3.75 -31.19 2.44
CA LYS A 274 -3.76 -30.04 3.37
C LYS A 274 -4.06 -28.72 2.63
N SER A 275 -3.50 -28.53 1.44
CA SER A 275 -3.76 -27.35 0.60
C SER A 275 -5.22 -27.26 0.17
N ILE A 276 -5.78 -28.36 -0.35
CA ILE A 276 -7.20 -28.46 -0.72
C ILE A 276 -8.10 -28.18 0.49
N LYS A 277 -7.80 -28.75 1.66
CA LYS A 277 -8.57 -28.50 2.89
C LYS A 277 -8.54 -27.03 3.31
N LYS A 278 -7.37 -26.36 3.22
CA LYS A 278 -7.24 -24.92 3.50
C LYS A 278 -8.06 -24.07 2.53
N GLU A 279 -8.04 -24.42 1.25
CA GLU A 279 -8.82 -23.75 0.22
C GLU A 279 -10.32 -23.90 0.46
N LYS A 280 -10.81 -25.11 0.72
CA LYS A 280 -12.21 -25.38 1.09
C LYS A 280 -12.63 -24.55 2.32
N LYS A 281 -11.82 -24.52 3.38
CA LYS A 281 -12.07 -23.68 4.57
C LYS A 281 -12.11 -22.19 4.25
N ARG A 282 -11.24 -21.70 3.36
CA ARG A 282 -11.25 -20.30 2.92
C ARG A 282 -12.55 -19.98 2.18
N HIS A 283 -12.98 -20.86 1.28
CA HIS A 283 -14.23 -20.69 0.55
C HIS A 283 -15.45 -20.72 1.47
N GLN A 284 -15.51 -21.64 2.44
CA GLN A 284 -16.58 -21.68 3.46
C GLN A 284 -16.68 -20.37 4.24
N LYS A 285 -15.56 -19.88 4.80
CA LYS A 285 -15.52 -18.59 5.52
C LYS A 285 -15.95 -17.42 4.64
N ASN A 286 -15.59 -17.44 3.37
CA ASN A 286 -16.00 -16.39 2.43
C ASN A 286 -17.50 -16.47 2.12
N ALA A 287 -18.06 -17.68 1.98
CA ALA A 287 -19.48 -17.90 1.76
C ALA A 287 -20.32 -17.50 2.98
N GLU A 288 -19.89 -17.85 4.20
CA GLU A 288 -20.52 -17.43 5.46
C GLU A 288 -20.55 -15.90 5.56
N LYS A 289 -19.41 -15.23 5.39
CA LYS A 289 -19.34 -13.76 5.40
C LYS A 289 -20.24 -13.12 4.35
N TRP A 290 -20.41 -13.75 3.19
CA TRP A 290 -21.32 -13.27 2.16
C TRP A 290 -22.78 -13.40 2.60
N LYS A 291 -23.15 -14.55 3.19
CA LYS A 291 -24.48 -14.76 3.78
C LYS A 291 -24.78 -13.75 4.89
N ASP A 292 -23.83 -13.49 5.79
CA ASP A 292 -23.97 -12.51 6.87
C ASP A 292 -24.22 -11.10 6.33
N ARG A 293 -23.52 -10.72 5.26
CA ARG A 293 -23.73 -9.43 4.58
C ARG A 293 -25.13 -9.35 3.99
N LEU A 294 -25.57 -10.39 3.28
CA LEU A 294 -26.93 -10.44 2.73
C LEU A 294 -27.98 -10.31 3.84
N GLN A 295 -27.87 -11.09 4.91
CA GLN A 295 -28.77 -11.01 6.05
C GLN A 295 -28.78 -9.62 6.68
N THR A 296 -27.61 -9.00 6.86
CA THR A 296 -27.50 -7.64 7.40
C THR A 296 -28.22 -6.63 6.50
N THR A 297 -28.04 -6.73 5.18
CA THR A 297 -28.74 -5.83 4.24
C THR A 297 -30.25 -6.03 4.26
N VAL A 298 -30.73 -7.27 4.40
CA VAL A 298 -32.15 -7.58 4.50
C VAL A 298 -32.72 -7.03 5.81
N LYS A 299 -32.02 -7.22 6.94
CA LYS A 299 -32.42 -6.65 8.25
C LYS A 299 -32.52 -5.13 8.20
N ILE A 300 -31.51 -4.44 7.66
CA ILE A 300 -31.53 -2.97 7.52
C ILE A 300 -32.71 -2.51 6.65
N LYS A 301 -33.00 -3.23 5.56
CA LYS A 301 -34.17 -2.93 4.72
C LYS A 301 -35.49 -3.13 5.49
N ALA A 302 -35.61 -4.23 6.22
CA ALA A 302 -36.78 -4.53 7.04
C ALA A 302 -37.00 -3.49 8.15
N GLU A 303 -35.95 -3.13 8.91
CA GLU A 303 -36.00 -2.10 9.94
C GLU A 303 -36.41 -0.73 9.39
N LYS A 304 -35.89 -0.35 8.23
CA LYS A 304 -36.31 0.89 7.55
C LYS A 304 -37.78 0.85 7.15
N GLN A 305 -38.27 -0.30 6.69
CA GLN A 305 -39.66 -0.47 6.33
C GLN A 305 -40.58 -0.46 7.57
N GLN A 306 -40.16 -1.10 8.67
CA GLN A 306 -40.86 -1.06 9.95
C GLN A 306 -40.98 0.37 10.49
N LYS A 307 -39.88 1.14 10.50
CA LYS A 307 -39.91 2.56 10.89
C LYS A 307 -40.86 3.39 10.02
N ARG A 308 -40.94 3.10 8.71
CA ARG A 308 -41.90 3.76 7.82
C ARG A 308 -43.34 3.40 8.18
N SER A 309 -43.65 2.12 8.41
CA SER A 309 -45.00 1.71 8.82
C SER A 309 -45.38 2.29 10.18
N GLU A 310 -44.46 2.34 11.14
CA GLU A 310 -44.67 2.95 12.45
C GLU A 310 -44.97 4.45 12.32
N ASN A 311 -44.16 5.19 11.56
CA ASN A 311 -44.39 6.62 11.32
C ASN A 311 -45.72 6.88 10.59
N ILE A 312 -46.12 6.02 9.65
CA ILE A 312 -47.42 6.11 8.97
C ILE A 312 -48.54 5.84 9.97
N ALA A 313 -48.42 4.81 10.81
CA ALA A 313 -49.40 4.47 11.84
C ALA A 313 -49.55 5.61 12.85
N GLN A 314 -48.44 6.19 13.33
CA GLN A 314 -48.43 7.37 14.20
C GLN A 314 -49.15 8.55 13.54
N ARG A 315 -48.85 8.88 12.27
CA ARG A 315 -49.58 9.93 11.54
C ARG A 315 -51.08 9.66 11.42
N ILE A 316 -51.47 8.40 11.25
CA ILE A 316 -52.89 8.00 11.22
C ILE A 316 -53.52 8.22 12.60
N GLN A 317 -52.86 7.81 13.68
CA GLN A 317 -53.32 8.02 15.06
C GLN A 317 -53.42 9.51 15.39
N ASP A 318 -52.42 10.32 15.07
CA ASP A 318 -52.44 11.77 15.28
C ASP A 318 -53.62 12.43 14.55
N LYS A 319 -53.92 12.00 13.31
CA LYS A 319 -55.08 12.49 12.56
C LYS A 319 -56.39 12.10 13.26
N LYS A 320 -56.49 10.89 13.82
CA LYS A 320 -57.66 10.46 14.61
C LYS A 320 -57.80 11.30 15.88
N MET A 321 -56.72 11.45 16.65
CA MET A 321 -56.70 12.26 17.87
C MET A 321 -57.04 13.73 17.60
N ARG A 322 -56.54 14.33 16.52
CA ARG A 322 -56.92 15.68 16.11
C ARG A 322 -58.41 15.80 15.76
N ARG A 323 -59.01 14.78 15.14
CA ARG A 323 -60.46 14.75 14.86
C ARG A 323 -61.26 14.65 16.16
N ILE A 324 -60.83 13.80 17.09
CA ILE A 324 -61.44 13.67 18.43
C ILE A 324 -61.34 15.00 19.19
N ALA A 325 -60.14 15.58 19.30
CA ALA A 325 -59.94 16.86 19.98
C ALA A 325 -60.74 18.01 19.36
N LYS A 326 -60.91 18.04 18.02
CA LYS A 326 -61.81 19.01 17.37
C LYS A 326 -63.28 18.79 17.74
N ARG A 327 -63.73 17.54 17.85
CA ARG A 327 -65.08 17.20 18.29
C ARG A 327 -65.30 17.61 19.74
N GLU A 328 -64.38 17.27 20.62
CA GLU A 328 -64.42 17.66 22.04
C GLU A 328 -64.37 19.18 22.21
N LYS A 329 -63.51 19.89 21.48
CA LYS A 329 -63.47 21.37 21.53
C LYS A 329 -64.77 22.00 21.03
N LYS A 330 -65.46 21.39 20.05
CA LYS A 330 -66.79 21.84 19.61
C LYS A 330 -67.86 21.56 20.67
N LEU A 331 -67.79 20.38 21.31
CA LEU A 331 -68.70 20.01 22.39
C LEU A 331 -68.51 20.91 23.63
N MET A 332 -67.28 21.28 23.94
CA MET A 332 -66.89 22.07 25.12
C MET A 332 -66.85 23.58 24.88
N ARG A 333 -67.19 24.04 23.66
CA ARG A 333 -67.25 25.47 23.29
C ARG A 333 -68.50 26.08 23.93
N PRO A 334 -68.38 27.09 24.82
CA PRO A 334 -69.55 27.79 25.35
C PRO A 334 -70.32 28.44 24.21
N GLY A 335 -71.63 28.23 24.14
CA GLY A 335 -72.50 28.93 23.20
C GLY A 335 -72.74 30.38 23.61
N PHE A 336 -73.58 31.10 22.85
CA PHE A 336 -74.00 32.47 23.15
C PHE A 336 -74.70 32.60 24.53
N GLU A 337 -75.25 31.51 25.06
CA GLU A 337 -75.90 31.44 26.38
C GLU A 337 -75.00 30.87 27.49
N GLY A 338 -73.70 30.64 27.24
CA GLY A 338 -72.82 29.94 28.18
C GLY A 338 -73.03 28.42 28.18
N ARG A 339 -72.34 27.69 29.08
CA ARG A 339 -72.51 26.24 29.24
C ARG A 339 -73.86 25.96 29.91
N LYS A 340 -74.80 25.30 29.22
CA LYS A 340 -75.97 24.68 29.85
C LYS A 340 -75.51 23.44 30.63
N GLU A 341 -75.29 23.62 31.91
CA GLU A 341 -75.07 22.55 32.88
C GLU A 341 -76.43 21.92 33.17
N GLY A 342 -76.86 20.98 32.32
CA GLY A 342 -78.08 20.19 32.52
C GLY A 342 -79.22 20.44 31.51
N PHE A 343 -80.07 19.42 31.37
CA PHE A 343 -81.35 19.52 30.68
C PHE A 343 -82.36 20.22 31.61
N ILE A 344 -83.09 21.21 31.10
CA ILE A 344 -84.10 22.00 31.86
C ILE A 344 -85.32 21.15 32.30
N ASN A 345 -85.32 19.83 32.03
CA ASN A 345 -86.50 18.97 32.15
C ASN A 345 -86.37 17.85 33.21
N GLU A 346 -85.63 18.07 34.30
CA GLU A 346 -85.63 17.16 35.47
C GLU A 346 -86.55 17.64 36.63
N GLY A 347 -87.33 18.72 36.42
CA GLY A 347 -88.20 19.30 37.44
C GLY A 347 -89.72 19.07 37.27
N ALA A 348 -90.14 18.19 36.36
CA ALA A 348 -91.56 17.93 36.08
C ALA A 348 -91.93 16.45 36.24
N SER A 349 -91.61 15.88 37.40
CA SER A 349 -92.20 14.64 37.89
C SER A 349 -92.26 14.69 39.42
N SER A 350 -93.31 15.30 39.94
CA SER A 350 -93.79 15.14 41.32
C SER A 350 -95.30 15.29 41.33
#